data_AF-A0A7S1NA04-F1
#
_entry.id   AF-A0A7S1NA04-F1
#
_cell.length_a   1.000
_cell.length_b   1.000
_cell.length_c   1.000
_cell.angle_alpha   90.00
_cell.angle_beta   90.00
_cell.angle_gamma   90.00
#
_symmetry.space_group_name_H-M   'P 1'
#
loop_
_entity.id
_entity.type
_entity.pdbx_description
1 polymer ?
#
loop_
_entity_poly.entity_id
_entity_poly.type
_entity_poly.pdbx_seq_one_letter_code
_entity_poly.pdbx_strand_id
1 'polypeptide(L)'
;QRAIMSYSWNSKYPFRPATASGASPVLIAACIVVAIISFGSLMGSTRSGNAAIHYFSAPPSALARPTGVLPSNAVWAQPNFAPLQQHPRRFGHPAFSAPDRLRVRVPTLWAKADGEPMKLEYSEEQMSEAAAKYQSLITDNRIMIFGATYCPWCTKAADVFKDNNIPHEVIDLDLEKDGDVLGEVLAKKTDTETIPQIFINGRHLGGFQELVEVIQRDEWFEWYQPERYKESLEKFDALIRGNQIMIISGTYCPYCTMAKDWLDERGMEYGFVDIDVDPYGAELSFVATKVTGQQTIPNIFVKGKHLGGYDKLIGDEFMPLYES
;
A
#
# COMPACT_ATOMS: atom_id res chain seq x y z
N GLN A 1 -52.59 -25.50 6.62
CA GLN A 1 -52.91 -26.40 5.48
C GLN A 1 -53.59 -25.56 4.40
N ARG A 2 -53.17 -25.67 3.12
CA ARG A 2 -53.88 -25.18 1.91
C ARG A 2 -54.11 -23.65 1.82
N ALA A 3 -54.21 -23.04 0.64
CA ALA A 3 -53.77 -23.45 -0.70
C ALA A 3 -53.58 -22.21 -1.60
N ILE A 4 -52.87 -22.42 -2.71
CA ILE A 4 -52.63 -21.50 -3.82
C ILE A 4 -53.96 -21.10 -4.50
N MET A 5 -54.07 -19.86 -5.00
CA MET A 5 -54.72 -19.61 -6.29
C MET A 5 -54.20 -18.36 -7.00
N SER A 6 -53.88 -18.54 -8.28
CA SER A 6 -53.45 -17.54 -9.25
C SER A 6 -54.63 -16.79 -9.88
N TYR A 7 -54.42 -15.61 -10.47
CA TYR A 7 -54.51 -15.39 -11.93
C TYR A 7 -54.31 -13.91 -12.28
N SER A 8 -53.68 -13.65 -13.43
CA SER A 8 -53.61 -12.33 -14.07
C SER A 8 -54.80 -12.11 -15.00
N TRP A 9 -55.16 -10.84 -15.28
CA TRP A 9 -55.18 -10.30 -16.65
C TRP A 9 -55.35 -8.77 -16.69
N ASN A 10 -55.29 -8.20 -17.90
CA ASN A 10 -54.90 -6.83 -18.19
C ASN A 10 -55.91 -6.11 -19.12
N SER A 11 -56.35 -4.88 -18.81
CA SER A 11 -56.96 -3.99 -19.82
C SER A 11 -57.05 -2.48 -19.47
N LYS A 12 -56.37 -1.68 -20.31
CA LYS A 12 -56.85 -0.47 -21.03
C LYS A 12 -57.39 0.77 -20.26
N TYR A 13 -56.59 1.85 -20.39
CA TYR A 13 -56.85 3.31 -20.48
C TYR A 13 -58.22 3.79 -21.05
N PRO A 14 -58.62 5.10 -20.98
CA PRO A 14 -57.77 6.31 -20.82
C PRO A 14 -58.28 7.52 -19.99
N PHE A 15 -57.41 8.51 -19.75
CA PHE A 15 -57.78 9.94 -19.70
C PHE A 15 -56.59 10.87 -20.05
N ARG A 16 -56.82 11.80 -20.97
CA ARG A 16 -56.03 13.02 -21.29
C ARG A 16 -56.99 14.00 -21.99
N PRO A 17 -56.89 15.32 -21.79
CA PRO A 17 -56.02 16.17 -22.63
C PRO A 17 -55.34 17.30 -21.79
N ALA A 18 -54.60 18.30 -22.30
CA ALA A 18 -54.26 18.74 -23.66
C ALA A 18 -52.88 19.46 -23.67
N THR A 19 -52.25 19.62 -24.86
CA THR A 19 -51.35 20.72 -25.36
C THR A 19 -50.29 21.38 -24.43
N ALA A 20 -49.10 21.83 -24.83
CA ALA A 20 -48.19 21.74 -26.00
C ALA A 20 -46.92 22.58 -25.63
N SER A 21 -45.75 22.56 -26.26
CA SER A 21 -45.17 21.83 -27.41
C SER A 21 -43.78 21.25 -26.98
N GLY A 22 -42.66 21.14 -27.72
CA GLY A 22 -42.30 21.36 -29.13
C GLY A 22 -40.76 21.39 -29.34
N ALA A 23 -40.26 20.66 -30.36
CA ALA A 23 -38.88 20.65 -30.88
C ALA A 23 -37.74 20.02 -30.04
N SER A 24 -36.69 19.58 -30.75
CA SER A 24 -35.53 18.79 -30.29
C SER A 24 -34.20 19.49 -30.67
N PRO A 25 -33.03 19.01 -30.21
CA PRO A 25 -31.77 19.80 -30.15
C PRO A 25 -30.91 19.71 -31.42
N VAL A 26 -29.86 20.57 -31.53
CA VAL A 26 -28.53 20.32 -32.16
C VAL A 26 -27.65 21.61 -32.17
N LEU A 27 -26.32 21.45 -32.32
CA LEU A 27 -25.20 22.44 -32.38
C LEU A 27 -24.72 22.99 -31.01
N ILE A 28 -23.50 22.73 -30.53
CA ILE A 28 -22.13 23.03 -31.06
C ILE A 28 -21.80 24.53 -31.03
N ALA A 29 -20.91 24.92 -30.11
CA ALA A 29 -19.87 25.95 -30.31
C ALA A 29 -18.84 25.92 -29.17
N ALA A 30 -17.55 25.94 -29.50
CA ALA A 30 -16.49 26.32 -28.58
C ALA A 30 -16.12 27.80 -28.80
N CYS A 31 -15.50 28.45 -27.80
CA CYS A 31 -14.29 29.30 -27.92
C CYS A 31 -14.17 30.42 -26.87
N ILE A 32 -12.98 30.48 -26.24
CA ILE A 32 -12.12 31.67 -26.05
C ILE A 32 -12.70 32.91 -25.35
N VAL A 33 -12.07 33.32 -24.22
CA VAL A 33 -11.33 34.60 -24.10
C VAL A 33 -10.17 34.45 -23.12
N VAL A 34 -8.95 34.71 -23.59
CA VAL A 34 -7.79 35.10 -22.77
C VAL A 34 -7.69 36.62 -22.81
N ALA A 35 -7.43 37.28 -21.68
CA ALA A 35 -7.23 38.73 -21.63
C ALA A 35 -5.90 39.08 -20.93
N ILE A 36 -4.90 39.45 -21.75
CA ILE A 36 -3.69 40.19 -21.32
C ILE A 36 -3.77 41.55 -22.02
N ILE A 37 -3.78 42.65 -21.27
CA ILE A 37 -3.44 43.99 -21.80
C ILE A 37 -2.54 44.71 -20.80
N SER A 38 -1.42 45.22 -21.33
CA SER A 38 -0.38 45.95 -20.59
C SER A 38 -0.57 47.47 -20.70
N PHE A 39 -0.25 48.20 -19.63
CA PHE A 39 0.18 49.60 -19.59
C PHE A 39 1.01 49.77 -18.30
N GLY A 40 2.10 50.54 -18.21
CA GLY A 40 2.74 51.40 -19.19
C GLY A 40 3.57 52.49 -18.50
N SER A 41 4.81 52.16 -18.13
CA SER A 41 5.96 53.01 -17.75
C SER A 41 5.78 54.43 -17.18
N LEU A 42 6.44 54.70 -16.04
CA LEU A 42 7.18 55.97 -15.86
C LEU A 42 8.38 55.81 -14.91
N MET A 43 9.48 56.53 -15.20
CA MET A 43 10.78 56.40 -14.52
C MET A 43 10.89 57.29 -13.27
N GLY A 44 11.73 56.90 -12.31
CA GLY A 44 12.14 57.76 -11.19
C GLY A 44 13.24 57.10 -10.34
N SER A 45 14.36 57.79 -10.14
CA SER A 45 15.58 57.23 -9.53
C SER A 45 15.83 57.73 -8.09
N THR A 46 16.71 57.00 -7.39
CA THR A 46 17.55 57.39 -6.23
C THR A 46 17.14 57.04 -4.79
N ARG A 47 18.21 56.66 -4.06
CA ARG A 47 18.47 56.70 -2.60
C ARG A 47 17.93 55.61 -1.66
N SER A 48 18.90 54.77 -1.26
CA SER A 48 19.23 54.33 0.11
C SER A 48 18.32 54.77 1.27
N GLY A 49 17.89 53.79 2.07
CA GLY A 49 17.41 53.99 3.44
C GLY A 49 17.47 52.68 4.23
N ASN A 50 18.40 52.58 5.18
CA ASN A 50 18.37 51.52 6.19
C ASN A 50 17.18 51.76 7.13
N ALA A 51 16.39 50.72 7.41
CA ALA A 51 15.48 50.69 8.56
C ALA A 51 15.26 49.24 9.01
N ALA A 52 15.94 48.85 10.09
CA ALA A 52 15.57 47.66 10.84
C ALA A 52 14.41 48.01 11.78
N ILE A 53 13.34 47.20 11.81
CA ILE A 53 12.29 47.32 12.83
C ILE A 53 11.95 45.92 13.38
N HIS A 54 12.46 45.70 14.59
CA HIS A 54 11.90 44.91 15.70
C HIS A 54 10.65 44.05 15.45
N TYR A 55 10.79 42.74 15.65
CA TYR A 55 9.68 41.89 16.08
C TYR A 55 9.28 42.25 17.52
N PHE A 56 8.03 42.66 17.72
CA PHE A 56 7.42 42.79 19.04
C PHE A 56 6.65 41.52 19.39
N SER A 57 7.01 40.88 20.49
CA SER A 57 6.27 39.78 21.10
C SER A 57 5.20 40.31 22.07
N ALA A 58 3.99 39.74 22.00
CA ALA A 58 2.92 39.98 22.98
C ALA A 58 2.05 38.71 23.12
N PRO A 59 1.81 38.18 24.34
CA PRO A 59 0.96 37.02 24.57
C PRO A 59 -0.44 37.48 25.12
N PRO A 60 -1.27 36.62 25.75
CA PRO A 60 -2.45 36.09 25.07
C PRO A 60 -3.79 36.50 25.70
N SER A 61 -4.86 36.64 24.90
CA SER A 61 -6.25 36.59 25.41
C SER A 61 -7.29 36.34 24.30
N ALA A 62 -8.22 35.44 24.64
CA ALA A 62 -9.46 35.03 23.97
C ALA A 62 -10.10 35.94 22.89
N LEU A 63 -10.61 35.31 21.81
CA LEU A 63 -12.07 35.10 21.62
C LEU A 63 -12.41 34.28 20.34
N ALA A 64 -13.64 33.71 20.35
CA ALA A 64 -14.43 33.19 19.23
C ALA A 64 -13.93 31.98 18.39
N ARG A 65 -14.54 30.81 18.66
CA ARG A 65 -14.62 29.68 17.70
C ARG A 65 -15.60 30.01 16.56
N PRO A 66 -15.29 29.72 15.29
CA PRO A 66 -16.28 29.56 14.24
C PRO A 66 -16.83 28.11 14.28
N THR A 67 -18.11 27.95 14.62
CA THR A 67 -18.83 26.68 14.43
C THR A 67 -19.24 26.55 12.96
N GLY A 68 -18.47 25.80 12.18
CA GLY A 68 -18.76 25.48 10.78
C GLY A 68 -18.73 23.98 10.54
N VAL A 69 -19.89 23.34 10.50
CA VAL A 69 -20.03 21.92 10.15
C VAL A 69 -19.77 21.76 8.66
N LEU A 70 -18.68 21.08 8.29
CA LEU A 70 -18.48 20.63 6.91
C LEU A 70 -19.42 19.45 6.62
N PRO A 71 -20.10 19.41 5.46
CA PRO A 71 -21.00 18.32 5.13
C PRO A 71 -20.23 17.03 4.86
N SER A 72 -20.39 16.06 5.75
CA SER A 72 -20.07 14.66 5.47
C SER A 72 -21.00 14.15 4.36
N ASN A 73 -20.45 13.95 3.16
CA ASN A 73 -20.83 12.92 2.16
C ASN A 73 -20.14 13.18 0.81
N ALA A 74 -18.83 12.96 0.75
CA ALA A 74 -18.10 12.75 -0.49
C ALA A 74 -17.56 11.31 -0.47
N VAL A 75 -18.45 10.35 -0.71
CA VAL A 75 -18.12 8.93 -0.75
C VAL A 75 -17.38 8.65 -2.06
N TRP A 76 -16.06 8.71 -2.03
CA TRP A 76 -15.25 8.03 -3.02
C TRP A 76 -15.36 6.54 -2.75
N ALA A 77 -16.00 5.82 -3.67
CA ALA A 77 -16.18 4.38 -3.57
C ALA A 77 -14.82 3.66 -3.71
N GLN A 78 -14.16 3.43 -2.57
CA GLN A 78 -13.10 2.44 -2.44
C GLN A 78 -13.72 1.04 -2.56
N PRO A 79 -13.05 0.06 -3.17
CA PRO A 79 -13.47 -1.35 -3.05
C PRO A 79 -13.53 -1.75 -1.57
N ASN A 80 -14.49 -2.62 -1.22
CA ASN A 80 -14.87 -2.97 0.15
C ASN A 80 -13.75 -3.70 0.93
N PHE A 81 -12.73 -2.97 1.38
CA PHE A 81 -11.76 -3.43 2.35
C PHE A 81 -12.07 -2.82 3.71
N ALA A 82 -12.45 -3.66 4.68
CA ALA A 82 -12.71 -3.23 6.04
C ALA A 82 -11.48 -2.50 6.62
N PRO A 83 -11.67 -1.41 7.38
CA PRO A 83 -10.56 -0.69 8.00
C PRO A 83 -9.97 -1.52 9.15
N LEU A 84 -8.91 -2.27 8.84
CA LEU A 84 -8.08 -2.93 9.86
C LEU A 84 -7.32 -1.84 10.65
N GLN A 85 -7.90 -1.38 11.76
CA GLN A 85 -7.24 -0.49 12.74
C GLN A 85 -6.14 -1.19 13.56
N GLN A 86 -5.63 -2.32 13.07
CA GLN A 86 -4.50 -3.02 13.66
C GLN A 86 -3.51 -3.27 12.51
N HIS A 87 -2.31 -2.71 12.66
CA HIS A 87 -1.20 -2.96 11.74
C HIS A 87 -0.98 -4.47 11.64
N PRO A 88 -0.64 -5.02 10.46
CA PRO A 88 -0.15 -6.39 10.40
C PRO A 88 1.06 -6.47 11.33
N ARG A 89 0.97 -7.33 12.35
CA ARG A 89 2.08 -7.53 13.28
C ARG A 89 3.30 -7.96 12.48
N ARG A 90 4.49 -7.46 12.85
CA ARG A 90 5.76 -7.92 12.25
C ARG A 90 5.76 -9.44 12.30
N PHE A 91 5.88 -10.09 11.14
CA PHE A 91 5.91 -11.54 11.06
C PHE A 91 7.04 -12.02 11.98
N GLY A 92 6.72 -12.84 12.97
CA GLY A 92 7.74 -13.51 13.75
C GLY A 92 8.55 -14.37 12.79
N HIS A 93 9.85 -14.08 12.62
CA HIS A 93 10.70 -14.78 11.65
C HIS A 93 10.56 -16.30 11.82
N PRO A 94 9.93 -17.01 10.87
CA PRO A 94 9.61 -18.40 11.07
C PRO A 94 10.87 -19.24 10.90
N ALA A 95 11.12 -20.15 11.84
CA ALA A 95 12.25 -21.07 11.81
C ALA A 95 12.02 -22.20 10.78
N PHE A 96 12.01 -21.85 9.50
CA PHE A 96 11.93 -22.81 8.40
C PHE A 96 13.33 -23.18 7.91
N SER A 97 13.70 -24.46 8.06
CA SER A 97 14.74 -25.06 7.23
C SER A 97 14.23 -25.12 5.78
N ALA A 98 15.06 -24.68 4.84
CA ALA A 98 14.75 -24.75 3.41
C ALA A 98 14.47 -26.21 3.01
N PRO A 99 13.24 -26.54 2.58
CA PRO A 99 12.86 -27.93 2.33
C PRO A 99 13.33 -28.41 0.96
N ASP A 100 13.45 -29.73 0.83
CA ASP A 100 13.82 -30.37 -0.43
C ASP A 100 12.78 -30.09 -1.53
N ARG A 101 13.23 -29.97 -2.79
CA ARG A 101 12.50 -29.31 -3.89
C ARG A 101 11.32 -30.10 -4.46
N LEU A 102 10.27 -30.31 -3.66
CA LEU A 102 8.97 -30.82 -4.12
C LEU A 102 8.16 -29.73 -4.82
N ARG A 103 8.56 -29.40 -6.05
CA ARG A 103 7.77 -28.58 -7.00
C ARG A 103 6.61 -29.42 -7.52
N VAL A 104 5.42 -29.26 -6.92
CA VAL A 104 4.18 -29.80 -7.51
C VAL A 104 3.91 -29.01 -8.78
N ARG A 105 4.17 -29.65 -9.93
CA ARG A 105 3.81 -29.08 -11.22
C ARG A 105 2.29 -29.05 -11.33
N VAL A 106 1.74 -27.89 -11.66
CA VAL A 106 0.38 -27.67 -12.16
C VAL A 106 0.02 -28.74 -13.23
N PRO A 107 0.88 -29.04 -14.23
CA PRO A 107 0.75 -30.19 -15.13
C PRO A 107 0.45 -31.56 -14.51
N THR A 108 0.81 -31.83 -13.25
CA THR A 108 0.60 -33.14 -12.61
C THR A 108 -0.79 -33.33 -11.99
N LEU A 109 -1.66 -32.31 -12.02
CA LEU A 109 -3.10 -32.50 -11.85
C LEU A 109 -3.74 -33.25 -13.04
N TRP A 110 -3.10 -33.20 -14.22
CA TRP A 110 -3.73 -33.59 -15.50
C TRP A 110 -2.82 -34.41 -16.42
N ALA A 111 -1.71 -34.95 -15.90
CA ALA A 111 -0.97 -35.98 -16.61
C ALA A 111 -1.85 -37.24 -16.72
N LYS A 112 -1.90 -37.84 -17.90
CA LYS A 112 -2.49 -39.17 -18.04
C LYS A 112 -1.67 -40.18 -17.22
N ALA A 113 -2.26 -41.33 -16.91
CA ALA A 113 -1.57 -42.41 -16.19
C ALA A 113 -0.33 -42.98 -16.92
N ASP A 114 -0.15 -42.66 -18.20
CA ASP A 114 1.01 -43.00 -19.04
C ASP A 114 2.13 -41.93 -19.00
N GLY A 115 1.92 -40.80 -18.31
CA GLY A 115 2.88 -39.71 -18.21
C GLY A 115 2.85 -38.71 -19.37
N GLU A 116 2.00 -38.90 -20.38
CA GLU A 116 1.81 -37.93 -21.46
C GLU A 116 0.96 -36.74 -20.96
N PRO A 117 1.29 -35.49 -21.36
CA PRO A 117 0.44 -34.35 -21.07
C PRO A 117 -0.92 -34.54 -21.75
N MET A 118 -2.00 -34.46 -20.97
CA MET A 118 -3.35 -34.45 -21.54
C MET A 118 -3.52 -33.14 -22.31
N LYS A 119 -3.43 -33.21 -23.64
CA LYS A 119 -3.62 -32.07 -24.53
C LYS A 119 -5.11 -31.68 -24.58
N LEU A 120 -5.56 -31.01 -23.53
CA LEU A 120 -6.90 -30.46 -23.40
C LEU A 120 -7.01 -29.22 -24.29
N GLU A 121 -7.76 -29.35 -25.38
CA GLU A 121 -8.10 -28.21 -26.25
C GLU A 121 -9.39 -27.57 -25.71
N TYR A 122 -9.22 -26.51 -24.92
CA TYR A 122 -10.32 -25.71 -24.35
C TYR A 122 -10.91 -24.74 -25.40
N SER A 123 -12.21 -24.45 -25.34
CA SER A 123 -12.82 -23.45 -26.21
C SER A 123 -12.37 -22.03 -25.85
N GLU A 124 -12.47 -21.10 -26.81
CA GLU A 124 -12.19 -19.67 -26.56
C GLU A 124 -13.12 -19.09 -25.47
N GLU A 125 -14.36 -19.57 -25.40
CA GLU A 125 -15.34 -19.20 -24.38
C GLU A 125 -14.88 -19.66 -22.99
N GLN A 126 -14.49 -20.93 -22.82
CA GLN A 126 -13.96 -21.44 -21.55
C GLN A 126 -12.72 -20.67 -21.09
N MET A 127 -11.78 -20.41 -22.00
CA MET A 127 -10.57 -19.63 -21.70
C MET A 127 -10.89 -18.18 -21.31
N SER A 128 -11.92 -17.58 -21.92
CA SER A 128 -12.38 -16.22 -21.62
C SER A 128 -13.07 -16.13 -20.25
N GLU A 129 -13.95 -17.08 -19.94
CA GLU A 129 -14.62 -17.18 -18.64
C GLU A 129 -13.61 -17.40 -17.50
N ALA A 130 -12.70 -18.37 -17.67
CA ALA A 130 -11.63 -18.63 -16.71
C ALA A 130 -10.67 -17.43 -16.55
N ALA A 131 -10.40 -16.68 -17.62
CA ALA A 131 -9.62 -15.44 -17.53
C ALA A 131 -10.34 -14.32 -16.78
N ALA A 132 -11.67 -14.20 -16.94
CA ALA A 132 -12.47 -13.25 -16.18
C ALA A 132 -12.51 -13.63 -14.68
N LYS A 133 -12.72 -14.92 -14.37
CA LYS A 133 -12.69 -15.46 -13.00
C LYS A 133 -11.33 -15.25 -12.34
N TYR A 134 -10.23 -15.59 -13.03
CA TYR A 134 -8.87 -15.29 -12.58
C TYR A 134 -8.72 -13.80 -12.22
N GLN A 135 -9.14 -12.91 -13.11
CA GLN A 135 -8.98 -11.47 -12.91
C GLN A 135 -9.82 -10.95 -11.72
N SER A 136 -11.07 -11.40 -11.54
CA SER A 136 -11.87 -10.98 -10.38
C SER A 136 -11.23 -11.47 -9.08
N LEU A 137 -10.82 -12.74 -9.01
CA LEU A 137 -10.23 -13.35 -7.81
C LEU A 137 -8.98 -12.62 -7.30
N ILE A 138 -8.08 -12.21 -8.18
CA ILE A 138 -6.86 -11.47 -7.79
C ILE A 138 -7.12 -9.97 -7.51
N THR A 139 -8.29 -9.44 -7.88
CA THR A 139 -8.67 -8.03 -7.71
C THR A 139 -9.50 -7.83 -6.45
N ASP A 140 -10.45 -8.73 -6.21
CA ASP A 140 -11.37 -8.70 -5.06
C ASP A 140 -10.65 -9.13 -3.77
N ASN A 141 -9.70 -10.06 -3.86
CA ASN A 141 -8.93 -10.56 -2.73
C ASN A 141 -7.55 -9.90 -2.63
N ARG A 142 -7.27 -9.23 -1.51
CA ARG A 142 -5.94 -8.64 -1.24
C ARG A 142 -4.83 -9.69 -1.20
N ILE A 143 -5.10 -10.88 -0.70
CA ILE A 143 -4.23 -12.05 -0.80
C ILE A 143 -5.04 -13.18 -1.40
N MET A 144 -4.59 -13.69 -2.53
CA MET A 144 -5.21 -14.81 -3.25
C MET A 144 -4.16 -15.92 -3.40
N ILE A 145 -4.47 -17.12 -2.95
CA ILE A 145 -3.63 -18.31 -3.12
C ILE A 145 -4.36 -19.30 -4.03
N PHE A 146 -3.78 -19.61 -5.18
CA PHE A 146 -4.22 -20.74 -5.99
C PHE A 146 -3.42 -21.98 -5.59
N GLY A 147 -4.11 -23.03 -5.18
CA GLY A 147 -3.56 -24.24 -4.60
C GLY A 147 -4.29 -25.51 -5.03
N ALA A 148 -4.21 -26.53 -4.18
CA ALA A 148 -4.96 -27.77 -4.29
C ALA A 148 -5.06 -28.44 -2.91
N THR A 149 -6.12 -29.21 -2.66
CA THR A 149 -6.41 -29.78 -1.31
C THR A 149 -5.28 -30.66 -0.75
N TYR A 150 -4.53 -31.32 -1.64
CA TYR A 150 -3.43 -32.23 -1.30
C TYR A 150 -2.06 -31.53 -1.25
N CYS A 151 -1.98 -30.21 -1.44
CA CYS A 151 -0.74 -29.46 -1.54
C CYS A 151 -0.25 -28.93 -0.17
N PRO A 152 0.77 -29.55 0.48
CA PRO A 152 1.23 -29.13 1.80
C PRO A 152 1.90 -27.73 1.79
N TRP A 153 2.44 -27.29 0.65
CA TRP A 153 2.99 -25.95 0.49
C TRP A 153 1.92 -24.87 0.44
N CYS A 154 0.75 -25.22 -0.10
CA CYS A 154 -0.42 -24.34 -0.18
C CYS A 154 -1.01 -24.14 1.23
N THR A 155 -1.14 -25.22 2.02
CA THR A 155 -1.51 -25.14 3.44
C THR A 155 -0.54 -24.26 4.23
N LYS A 156 0.78 -24.47 4.08
CA LYS A 156 1.80 -23.65 4.77
C LYS A 156 1.76 -22.17 4.38
N ALA A 157 1.48 -21.86 3.10
CA ALA A 157 1.31 -20.48 2.66
C ALA A 157 0.08 -19.81 3.31
N ALA A 158 -1.04 -20.53 3.41
CA ALA A 158 -2.24 -20.05 4.08
C ALA A 158 -2.03 -19.88 5.60
N ASP A 159 -1.41 -20.88 6.27
CA ASP A 159 -1.12 -20.82 7.71
C ASP A 159 -0.21 -19.62 8.06
N VAL A 160 0.77 -19.26 7.21
CA VAL A 160 1.59 -18.05 7.38
C VAL A 160 0.74 -16.78 7.50
N PHE A 161 -0.32 -16.61 6.71
CA PHE A 161 -1.21 -15.45 6.82
C PHE A 161 -2.20 -15.57 7.97
N LYS A 162 -2.74 -16.76 8.20
CA LYS A 162 -3.67 -17.09 9.29
C LYS A 162 -3.07 -16.84 10.66
N ASP A 163 -1.85 -17.33 10.91
CA ASP A 163 -1.15 -17.19 12.20
C ASP A 163 -0.80 -15.71 12.51
N ASN A 164 -0.61 -14.91 11.46
CA ASN A 164 -0.39 -13.46 11.57
C ASN A 164 -1.71 -12.65 11.54
N ASN A 165 -2.87 -13.34 11.52
CA ASN A 165 -4.22 -12.76 11.51
C ASN A 165 -4.48 -11.82 10.31
N ILE A 166 -3.97 -12.22 9.14
CA ILE A 166 -4.10 -11.49 7.87
C ILE A 166 -5.17 -12.17 7.00
N PRO A 167 -6.23 -11.45 6.57
CA PRO A 167 -7.23 -11.99 5.65
C PRO A 167 -6.61 -12.41 4.32
N HIS A 168 -6.93 -13.63 3.88
CA HIS A 168 -6.49 -14.25 2.65
C HIS A 168 -7.56 -15.22 2.16
N GLU A 169 -7.61 -15.44 0.85
CA GLU A 169 -8.50 -16.40 0.20
C GLU A 169 -7.67 -17.51 -0.47
N VAL A 170 -8.19 -18.74 -0.47
CA VAL A 170 -7.54 -19.91 -1.08
C VAL A 170 -8.53 -20.58 -2.04
N ILE A 171 -8.10 -20.82 -3.28
CA ILE A 171 -8.85 -21.64 -4.23
C ILE A 171 -8.05 -22.90 -4.53
N ASP A 172 -8.67 -24.03 -4.20
CA ASP A 172 -8.17 -25.37 -4.50
C ASP A 172 -8.64 -25.77 -5.90
N LEU A 173 -7.71 -25.71 -6.86
CA LEU A 173 -7.98 -25.94 -8.29
C LEU A 173 -8.48 -27.37 -8.58
N ASP A 174 -8.28 -28.32 -7.68
CA ASP A 174 -8.79 -29.69 -7.77
C ASP A 174 -10.26 -29.85 -7.33
N LEU A 175 -10.85 -28.84 -6.68
CA LEU A 175 -12.28 -28.81 -6.31
C LEU A 175 -13.13 -27.96 -7.27
N GLU A 176 -12.52 -26.99 -7.94
CA GLU A 176 -13.21 -26.11 -8.89
C GLU A 176 -13.61 -26.85 -10.17
N LYS A 177 -14.86 -26.68 -10.61
CA LYS A 177 -15.41 -27.33 -11.83
C LYS A 177 -14.63 -26.96 -13.10
N ASP A 178 -14.10 -25.74 -13.13
CA ASP A 178 -13.30 -25.12 -14.18
C ASP A 178 -11.84 -24.93 -13.76
N GLY A 179 -11.39 -25.64 -12.71
CA GLY A 179 -10.05 -25.52 -12.14
C GLY A 179 -8.91 -25.94 -13.08
N ASP A 180 -9.20 -26.78 -14.07
CA ASP A 180 -8.31 -27.17 -15.16
C ASP A 180 -8.06 -26.01 -16.13
N VAL A 181 -9.12 -25.37 -16.62
CA VAL A 181 -9.04 -24.17 -17.48
C VAL A 181 -8.43 -22.99 -16.72
N LEU A 182 -8.81 -22.81 -15.45
CA LEU A 182 -8.27 -21.77 -14.58
C LEU A 182 -6.78 -21.98 -14.30
N GLY A 183 -6.33 -23.23 -14.10
CA GLY A 183 -4.92 -23.60 -13.98
C GLY A 183 -4.10 -23.30 -15.24
N GLU A 184 -4.67 -23.55 -16.42
CA GLU A 184 -4.06 -23.21 -17.72
C GLU A 184 -3.97 -21.69 -17.94
N VAL A 185 -5.01 -20.94 -17.56
CA VAL A 185 -4.99 -19.46 -17.54
C VAL A 185 -3.91 -18.94 -16.60
N LEU A 186 -3.83 -19.48 -15.37
CA LEU A 186 -2.81 -19.11 -14.39
C LEU A 186 -1.41 -19.30 -14.98
N ALA A 187 -1.09 -20.51 -15.45
CA ALA A 187 0.23 -20.82 -16.02
C ALA A 187 0.61 -19.88 -17.17
N LYS A 188 -0.34 -19.57 -18.07
CA LYS A 188 -0.13 -18.60 -19.17
C LYS A 188 0.03 -17.15 -18.72
N LYS A 189 -0.55 -16.75 -17.58
CA LYS A 189 -0.48 -15.39 -17.04
C LYS A 189 0.75 -15.14 -16.17
N THR A 190 1.25 -16.17 -15.49
CA THR A 190 2.36 -16.09 -14.54
C THR A 190 3.67 -16.70 -15.03
N ASP A 191 3.67 -17.31 -16.22
CA ASP A 191 4.77 -18.14 -16.76
C ASP A 191 5.23 -19.22 -15.74
N THR A 192 4.29 -19.68 -14.90
CA THR A 192 4.56 -20.54 -13.74
C THR A 192 3.65 -21.75 -13.75
N GLU A 193 4.24 -22.93 -13.93
CA GLU A 193 3.55 -24.23 -13.91
C GLU A 193 3.59 -24.90 -12.50
N THR A 194 3.56 -24.16 -11.39
CA THR A 194 3.61 -24.77 -10.03
C THR A 194 2.62 -24.13 -9.07
N ILE A 195 2.15 -24.91 -8.09
CA ILE A 195 1.37 -24.42 -6.93
C ILE A 195 2.18 -24.46 -5.63
N PRO A 196 1.88 -23.59 -4.64
CA PRO A 196 0.91 -22.49 -4.70
C PRO A 196 1.33 -21.39 -5.67
N GLN A 197 0.36 -20.65 -6.22
CA GLN A 197 0.59 -19.34 -6.84
C GLN A 197 -0.07 -18.27 -5.96
N ILE A 198 0.75 -17.38 -5.43
CA ILE A 198 0.36 -16.41 -4.41
C ILE A 198 0.33 -15.04 -5.07
N PHE A 199 -0.74 -14.30 -4.83
CA PHE A 199 -0.93 -12.93 -5.30
C PHE A 199 -1.18 -12.01 -4.11
N ILE A 200 -0.60 -10.81 -4.16
CA ILE A 200 -0.82 -9.75 -3.17
C ILE A 200 -1.18 -8.46 -3.92
N ASN A 201 -2.35 -7.88 -3.62
CA ASN A 201 -2.90 -6.71 -4.33
C ASN A 201 -2.85 -6.89 -5.87
N GLY A 202 -3.28 -8.06 -6.37
CA GLY A 202 -3.25 -8.40 -7.79
C GLY A 202 -1.86 -8.70 -8.40
N ARG A 203 -0.76 -8.47 -7.69
CA ARG A 203 0.60 -8.77 -8.15
C ARG A 203 0.97 -10.21 -7.84
N HIS A 204 1.45 -10.96 -8.84
CA HIS A 204 1.99 -12.30 -8.62
C HIS A 204 3.29 -12.23 -7.81
N LEU A 205 3.34 -12.95 -6.69
CA LEU A 205 4.51 -13.09 -5.81
C LEU A 205 5.39 -14.27 -6.21
N GLY A 206 4.78 -15.37 -6.67
CA GLY A 206 5.41 -16.68 -6.81
C GLY A 206 4.76 -17.72 -5.89
N GLY A 207 5.54 -18.70 -5.45
CA GLY A 207 5.09 -19.76 -4.56
C GLY A 207 5.51 -19.56 -3.10
N PHE A 208 5.52 -20.67 -2.35
CA PHE A 208 5.83 -20.66 -0.92
C PHE A 208 7.28 -20.21 -0.64
N GLN A 209 8.23 -20.51 -1.52
CA GLN A 209 9.62 -20.09 -1.35
C GLN A 209 9.76 -18.58 -1.45
N GLU A 210 9.13 -17.97 -2.47
CA GLU A 210 9.14 -16.53 -2.70
C GLU A 210 8.44 -15.77 -1.56
N LEU A 211 7.35 -16.34 -1.01
CA LEU A 211 6.71 -15.83 0.21
C LEU A 211 7.66 -15.85 1.41
N VAL A 212 8.35 -16.96 1.66
CA VAL A 212 9.32 -17.07 2.76
C VAL A 212 10.46 -16.07 2.59
N GLU A 213 10.97 -15.87 1.37
CA GLU A 213 12.02 -14.88 1.10
C GLU A 213 11.57 -13.45 1.37
N VAL A 214 10.37 -13.06 0.91
CA VAL A 214 9.82 -11.72 1.17
C VAL A 214 9.58 -11.48 2.66
N ILE A 215 9.13 -12.49 3.42
CA ILE A 215 8.98 -12.39 4.89
C ILE A 215 10.36 -12.33 5.58
N GLN A 216 11.33 -13.14 5.16
CA GLN A 216 12.68 -13.12 5.75
C GLN A 216 13.42 -11.81 5.51
N ARG A 217 13.20 -11.13 4.37
CA ARG A 217 13.76 -9.81 4.06
C ARG A 217 12.95 -8.63 4.61
N ASP A 218 11.88 -8.92 5.37
CA ASP A 218 10.88 -7.96 5.89
C ASP A 218 10.14 -7.16 4.78
N GLU A 219 10.29 -7.58 3.51
CA GLU A 219 9.78 -6.91 2.30
C GLU A 219 8.26 -6.99 2.13
N TRP A 220 7.60 -7.78 2.98
CA TRP A 220 6.16 -7.99 2.99
C TRP A 220 5.33 -6.69 2.97
N PHE A 221 5.77 -5.66 3.69
CA PHE A 221 5.04 -4.39 3.81
C PHE A 221 4.87 -3.68 2.47
N GLU A 222 5.89 -3.71 1.59
CA GLU A 222 5.83 -3.13 0.25
C GLU A 222 4.76 -3.81 -0.62
N TRP A 223 4.63 -5.14 -0.49
CA TRP A 223 3.63 -5.91 -1.23
C TRP A 223 2.21 -5.70 -0.68
N TYR A 224 2.04 -5.70 0.65
CA TYR A 224 0.73 -5.70 1.29
C TYR A 224 0.09 -4.31 1.38
N GLN A 225 0.86 -3.24 1.59
CA GLN A 225 0.36 -1.86 1.70
C GLN A 225 1.27 -0.85 0.95
N PRO A 226 1.33 -0.91 -0.40
CA PRO A 226 2.27 -0.12 -1.19
C PRO A 226 2.12 1.39 -1.01
N GLU A 227 0.90 1.93 -0.93
CA GLU A 227 0.69 3.37 -0.73
C GLU A 227 1.14 3.81 0.67
N ARG A 228 0.89 3.02 1.72
CA ARG A 228 1.38 3.30 3.08
C ARG A 228 2.90 3.26 3.15
N TYR A 229 3.53 2.31 2.45
CA TYR A 229 4.98 2.25 2.35
C TYR A 229 5.55 3.49 1.65
N LYS A 230 4.90 3.97 0.58
CA LYS A 230 5.23 5.21 -0.10
C LYS A 230 5.06 6.45 0.80
N GLU A 231 3.95 6.56 1.53
CA GLU A 231 3.75 7.61 2.55
C GLU A 231 4.85 7.57 3.63
N SER A 232 5.28 6.36 4.01
CA SER A 232 6.36 6.16 4.99
C SER A 232 7.73 6.59 4.45
N LEU A 233 8.02 6.33 3.16
CA LEU A 233 9.20 6.85 2.47
C LEU A 233 9.19 8.38 2.41
N GLU A 234 8.07 8.98 2.01
CA GLU A 234 7.89 10.44 1.95
C GLU A 234 8.07 11.08 3.33
N LYS A 235 7.52 10.45 4.39
CA LYS A 235 7.69 10.86 5.79
C LYS A 235 9.14 10.73 6.27
N PHE A 236 9.79 9.60 5.98
CA PHE A 236 11.19 9.34 6.34
C PHE A 236 12.13 10.39 5.72
N ASP A 237 11.96 10.65 4.42
CA ASP A 237 12.69 11.68 3.70
C ASP A 237 12.41 13.08 4.25
N ALA A 238 11.16 13.40 4.59
CA ALA A 238 10.81 14.69 5.18
C ALA A 238 11.46 14.89 6.57
N LEU A 239 11.50 13.85 7.41
CA LEU A 239 12.18 13.88 8.70
C LEU A 239 13.69 14.11 8.55
N ILE A 240 14.33 13.41 7.62
CA ILE A 240 15.78 13.47 7.40
C ILE A 240 16.22 14.78 6.71
N ARG A 241 15.42 15.32 5.80
CA ARG A 241 15.71 16.61 5.14
C ARG A 241 15.31 17.82 5.99
N GLY A 242 14.33 17.67 6.88
CA GLY A 242 13.80 18.74 7.72
C GLY A 242 14.67 19.08 8.94
N ASN A 243 15.60 18.20 9.32
CA ASN A 243 16.45 18.38 10.50
C ASN A 243 17.94 18.26 10.11
N GLN A 244 18.82 19.07 10.72
CA GLN A 244 20.26 18.91 10.51
C GLN A 244 20.81 17.63 11.15
N ILE A 245 20.25 17.22 12.29
CA ILE A 245 20.49 15.93 12.94
C ILE A 245 19.14 15.28 13.13
N MET A 246 18.98 14.03 12.67
CA MET A 246 17.73 13.26 12.80
C MET A 246 18.02 11.90 13.42
N ILE A 247 17.30 11.54 14.49
CA ILE A 247 17.46 10.27 15.20
C ILE A 247 16.20 9.42 15.03
N ILE A 248 16.31 8.30 14.31
CA ILE A 248 15.32 7.23 14.40
C ILE A 248 15.61 6.47 15.70
N SER A 249 14.66 6.53 16.63
CA SER A 249 14.82 6.24 18.05
C SER A 249 13.68 5.32 18.53
N GLY A 250 13.70 4.90 19.80
CA GLY A 250 12.55 4.25 20.44
C GLY A 250 12.59 4.43 21.96
N THR A 251 11.43 4.59 22.61
CA THR A 251 11.33 5.02 24.02
C THR A 251 11.96 4.03 25.01
N TYR A 252 12.06 2.76 24.62
CA TYR A 252 12.65 1.68 25.41
C TYR A 252 14.18 1.54 25.26
N CYS A 253 14.82 2.28 24.35
CA CYS A 253 16.21 2.04 23.97
C CYS A 253 17.20 2.95 24.72
N PRO A 254 18.08 2.42 25.59
CA PRO A 254 19.00 3.25 26.37
C PRO A 254 20.01 4.00 25.50
N TYR A 255 20.49 3.40 24.41
CA TYR A 255 21.39 4.07 23.47
C TYR A 255 20.73 5.23 22.73
N CYS A 256 19.40 5.22 22.57
CA CYS A 256 18.68 6.36 22.02
C CYS A 256 18.65 7.52 23.02
N THR A 257 18.39 7.24 24.31
CA THR A 257 18.48 8.24 25.38
C THR A 257 19.89 8.83 25.47
N MET A 258 20.92 8.00 25.48
CA MET A 258 22.32 8.47 25.50
C MET A 258 22.69 9.33 24.29
N ALA A 259 22.14 9.04 23.09
CA ALA A 259 22.35 9.85 21.90
C ALA A 259 21.68 11.24 22.01
N LYS A 260 20.45 11.28 22.55
CA LYS A 260 19.71 12.51 22.84
C LYS A 260 20.46 13.36 23.87
N ASP A 261 20.79 12.78 25.03
CA ASP A 261 21.52 13.44 26.12
C ASP A 261 22.87 14.03 25.65
N TRP A 262 23.65 13.30 24.86
CA TRP A 262 24.96 13.76 24.35
C TRP A 262 24.86 15.00 23.45
N LEU A 263 23.77 15.14 22.69
CA LEU A 263 23.50 16.32 21.86
C LEU A 263 22.98 17.49 22.68
N ASP A 264 22.11 17.21 23.65
CA ASP A 264 21.57 18.21 24.58
C ASP A 264 22.70 18.84 25.44
N GLU A 265 23.65 18.03 25.93
CA GLU A 265 24.88 18.49 26.61
C GLU A 265 25.72 19.48 25.76
N ARG A 266 25.62 19.40 24.44
CA ARG A 266 26.36 20.23 23.47
C ARG A 266 25.53 21.40 22.93
N GLY A 267 24.26 21.52 23.33
CA GLY A 267 23.33 22.52 22.81
C GLY A 267 23.06 22.38 21.31
N MET A 268 23.10 21.16 20.78
CA MET A 268 22.85 20.87 19.37
C MET A 268 21.37 20.55 19.15
N GLU A 269 20.70 21.27 18.25
CA GLU A 269 19.31 20.96 17.89
C GLU A 269 19.23 19.69 17.02
N TYR A 270 18.32 18.77 17.39
CA TYR A 270 18.06 17.55 16.65
C TYR A 270 16.56 17.24 16.58
N GLY A 271 16.15 16.61 15.48
CA GLY A 271 14.86 15.93 15.37
C GLY A 271 14.98 14.48 15.82
N PHE A 272 13.89 13.93 16.33
CA PHE A 272 13.79 12.49 16.58
C PHE A 272 12.39 11.96 16.27
N VAL A 273 12.30 10.65 16.01
CA VAL A 273 11.05 9.91 15.94
C VAL A 273 11.21 8.62 16.72
N ASP A 274 10.31 8.37 17.67
CA ASP A 274 10.31 7.15 18.47
C ASP A 274 9.39 6.11 17.80
N ILE A 275 9.98 5.06 17.20
CA ILE A 275 9.31 4.10 16.30
C ILE A 275 8.30 3.17 17.00
N ASP A 276 8.28 3.16 18.33
CA ASP A 276 7.34 2.38 19.14
C ASP A 276 6.05 3.16 19.47
N VAL A 277 6.05 4.49 19.28
CA VAL A 277 4.88 5.36 19.49
C VAL A 277 4.36 6.02 18.21
N ASP A 278 5.18 6.10 17.17
CA ASP A 278 4.78 6.70 15.89
C ASP A 278 3.83 5.77 15.09
N PRO A 279 2.73 6.27 14.49
CA PRO A 279 1.79 5.47 13.72
C PRO A 279 2.33 4.98 12.36
N TYR A 280 3.56 5.32 11.99
CA TYR A 280 4.31 4.74 10.88
C TYR A 280 5.62 4.09 11.38
N GLY A 281 5.77 3.86 12.69
CA GLY A 281 7.06 3.50 13.29
C GLY A 281 7.63 2.16 12.80
N ALA A 282 6.77 1.16 12.56
CA ALA A 282 7.20 -0.11 11.97
C ALA A 282 7.72 0.08 10.53
N GLU A 283 7.01 0.89 9.75
CA GLU A 283 7.32 1.22 8.36
C GLU A 283 8.56 2.12 8.26
N LEU A 284 8.73 3.09 9.16
CA LEU A 284 9.93 3.94 9.28
C LEU A 284 11.15 3.12 9.66
N SER A 285 11.02 2.14 10.57
CA SER A 285 12.09 1.20 10.93
C SER A 285 12.49 0.31 9.75
N PHE A 286 11.51 -0.17 8.98
CA PHE A 286 11.73 -0.92 7.76
C PHE A 286 12.43 -0.07 6.67
N VAL A 287 11.93 1.13 6.40
CA VAL A 287 12.54 2.09 5.46
C VAL A 287 13.97 2.43 5.88
N ALA A 288 14.20 2.74 7.16
CA ALA A 288 15.54 3.01 7.69
C ALA A 288 16.48 1.83 7.44
N THR A 289 16.03 0.60 7.71
CA THR A 289 16.78 -0.63 7.44
C THR A 289 17.10 -0.79 5.95
N LYS A 290 16.14 -0.53 5.04
CA LYS A 290 16.36 -0.64 3.59
C LYS A 290 17.30 0.43 3.03
N VAL A 291 17.21 1.66 3.52
CA VAL A 291 18.04 2.79 3.06
C VAL A 291 19.48 2.70 3.61
N THR A 292 19.66 2.25 4.85
CA THR A 292 20.95 2.32 5.55
C THR A 292 21.65 0.97 5.74
N GLY A 293 20.92 -0.15 5.62
CA GLY A 293 21.36 -1.48 6.02
C GLY A 293 21.35 -1.72 7.55
N GLN A 294 21.11 -0.70 8.37
CA GLN A 294 21.17 -0.80 9.83
C GLN A 294 19.80 -1.16 10.43
N GLN A 295 19.73 -2.36 11.04
CA GLN A 295 18.53 -2.87 11.71
C GLN A 295 18.35 -2.37 13.16
N THR A 296 19.36 -1.72 13.74
CA THR A 296 19.40 -1.30 15.15
C THR A 296 19.13 0.19 15.32
N ILE A 297 18.38 0.53 16.37
CA ILE A 297 18.24 1.92 16.86
C ILE A 297 19.26 2.21 17.98
N PRO A 298 19.75 3.46 18.12
CA PRO A 298 19.44 4.63 17.28
C PRO A 298 20.03 4.49 15.88
N ASN A 299 19.31 5.00 14.88
CA ASN A 299 19.81 5.16 13.51
C ASN A 299 19.83 6.68 13.22
N ILE A 300 21.04 7.22 13.11
CA ILE A 300 21.32 8.66 13.17
C ILE A 300 21.72 9.17 11.80
N PHE A 301 21.13 10.30 11.41
CA PHE A 301 21.43 11.03 10.18
C PHE A 301 21.93 12.42 10.51
N VAL A 302 22.92 12.90 9.76
CA VAL A 302 23.44 14.26 9.83
C VAL A 302 23.48 14.85 8.42
N LYS A 303 22.85 16.01 8.23
CA LYS A 303 22.71 16.70 6.93
C LYS A 303 22.25 15.77 5.79
N GLY A 304 21.26 14.93 6.08
CA GLY A 304 20.69 13.96 5.13
C GLY A 304 21.51 12.68 4.90
N LYS A 305 22.71 12.56 5.49
CA LYS A 305 23.59 11.39 5.34
C LYS A 305 23.50 10.49 6.57
N HIS A 306 23.45 9.18 6.37
CA HIS A 306 23.49 8.20 7.46
C HIS A 306 24.86 8.20 8.15
N LEU A 307 24.86 8.36 9.48
CA LEU A 307 26.05 8.29 10.34
C LEU A 307 26.19 6.91 10.99
N GLY A 308 25.09 6.33 11.46
CA GLY A 308 25.08 5.02 12.14
C GLY A 308 24.44 5.07 13.52
N GLY A 309 25.03 4.33 14.48
CA GLY A 309 24.58 4.24 15.86
C GLY A 309 25.18 5.29 16.80
N TYR A 310 24.92 5.12 18.10
CA TYR A 310 25.46 5.98 19.16
C TYR A 310 27.00 5.96 19.22
N ASP A 311 27.61 4.82 18.90
CA ASP A 311 29.06 4.67 18.75
C ASP A 311 29.65 5.61 17.68
N LYS A 312 28.90 5.84 16.60
CA LYS A 312 29.27 6.74 15.51
C LYS A 312 29.04 8.22 15.85
N LEU A 313 28.02 8.51 16.66
CA LEU A 313 27.74 9.85 17.17
C LEU A 313 28.88 10.38 18.05
N ILE A 314 29.40 9.54 18.96
CA ILE A 314 30.45 9.95 19.91
C ILE A 314 31.88 9.81 19.34
N GLY A 315 32.02 9.28 18.13
CA GLY A 315 33.29 9.07 17.46
C GLY A 315 33.68 10.22 16.52
N ASP A 316 34.87 10.09 15.91
CA ASP A 316 35.47 11.11 15.05
C ASP A 316 34.70 11.34 13.72
N GLU A 317 33.72 10.50 13.41
CA GLU A 317 32.90 10.57 12.18
C GLU A 317 31.82 11.66 12.24
N PHE A 318 31.35 12.06 13.44
CA PHE A 318 30.25 13.01 13.59
C PHE A 318 30.63 14.45 13.20
N MET A 319 31.68 15.02 13.80
CA MET A 319 32.02 16.44 13.61
C MET A 319 32.31 16.82 12.15
N PRO A 320 33.09 16.03 11.37
CA PRO A 320 33.31 16.31 9.94
C PRO A 320 32.02 16.30 9.12
N LEU A 321 31.06 15.44 9.48
CA LEU A 321 29.77 15.33 8.80
C LEU A 321 28.81 16.46 9.19
N TYR A 322 28.86 16.90 10.45
CA TYR A 322 28.11 18.05 10.96
C TYR A 322 28.61 19.37 10.37
N GLU A 323 29.91 19.53 10.14
CA GLU A 323 30.49 20.76 9.60
C GLU A 323 30.38 20.87 8.06
N SER A 324 30.34 19.75 7.31
CA SER A 324 30.34 19.73 5.81
C SER A 324 29.13 20.38 5.15
#